data_AF-A0A1I0XN37-F1
#
_entry.id   AF-A0A1I0XN37-F1
#
_cell.length_a   1.000
_cell.length_b   1.000
_cell.length_c   1.000
_cell.angle_alpha   90.00
_cell.angle_beta   90.00
_cell.angle_gamma   90.00
#
_symmetry.space_group_name_H-M   'P 1'
#
loop_
_entity.id
_entity.type
_entity.pdbx_description
1 polymer ?
#
loop_
_entity_poly.entity_id
_entity_poly.type
_entity_poly.pdbx_seq_one_letter_code
_entity_poly.pdbx_strand_id
1 'polypeptide(L)'
;MLLGGTIAQAGASNSNPMEKAIAWAMKTAADNRHGYSQGKENATASRPYTGSREGPDYDCSSFIYHALEHAGFPIIEAWHKNPDYRRLYHGKQYTGDADTIWPDLQRIGGFTRYSWQAVKNNLKRGDILCDPAHHVALYVGDGWTVEAKGVQNGQGGDWRTGDQGGEIDCYSAYGRGWTEVYRYTGK
;
A
#
# COMPACT_ATOMS: atom_id res chain seq x y z
N MET A 1 1.74 54.36 -1.80
CA MET A 1 1.75 53.37 -2.90
C MET A 1 1.29 52.04 -2.31
N LEU A 2 0.07 51.63 -2.64
CA LEU A 2 -0.42 50.27 -2.39
C LEU A 2 0.31 49.31 -3.33
N LEU A 3 0.64 48.11 -2.87
CA LEU A 3 0.51 46.87 -3.63
C LEU A 3 0.42 45.71 -2.62
N GLY A 4 -0.82 45.43 -2.19
CA GLY A 4 -1.16 44.18 -1.52
C GLY A 4 -1.08 43.04 -2.52
N GLY A 5 -0.20 42.08 -2.26
CA GLY A 5 -0.18 40.79 -2.93
C GLY A 5 -1.05 39.81 -2.14
N THR A 6 -2.34 39.74 -2.49
CA THR A 6 -3.20 38.62 -2.11
C THR A 6 -2.61 37.34 -2.67
N ILE A 7 -2.15 36.46 -1.77
CA ILE A 7 -1.89 35.06 -2.10
C ILE A 7 -3.26 34.50 -2.47
N ALA A 8 -3.44 34.16 -3.75
CA ALA A 8 -4.65 33.53 -4.23
C ALA A 8 -4.85 32.23 -3.43
N GLN A 9 -5.86 32.23 -2.57
CA GLN A 9 -6.41 31.04 -1.94
C GLN A 9 -7.07 30.24 -3.06
N ALA A 10 -6.28 29.40 -3.73
CA ALA A 10 -6.79 28.36 -4.60
C ALA A 10 -7.71 27.48 -3.74
N GLY A 11 -8.96 27.35 -4.21
CA GLY A 11 -10.09 26.87 -3.45
C GLY A 11 -9.86 25.55 -2.72
N ALA A 12 -10.66 25.34 -1.67
CA ALA A 12 -10.75 24.09 -0.94
C ALA A 12 -10.91 22.91 -1.93
N SER A 13 -9.78 22.30 -2.25
CA SER A 13 -9.70 20.99 -2.88
C SER A 13 -10.47 20.03 -1.96
N ASN A 14 -11.49 19.37 -2.51
CA ASN A 14 -11.91 18.08 -1.95
C ASN A 14 -10.68 17.18 -1.99
N SER A 15 -9.90 17.18 -0.91
CA SER A 15 -8.62 16.48 -0.84
C SER A 15 -8.88 15.01 -1.16
N ASN A 16 -8.38 14.54 -2.31
CA ASN A 16 -8.46 13.14 -2.70
C ASN A 16 -7.99 12.28 -1.51
N PRO A 17 -8.83 11.40 -0.93
CA PRO A 17 -8.46 10.59 0.23
C PRO A 17 -7.17 9.78 0.00
N MET A 18 -6.85 9.44 -1.25
CA MET A 18 -5.59 8.77 -1.59
C MET A 18 -4.35 9.61 -1.26
N GLU A 19 -4.42 10.94 -1.22
CA GLU A 19 -3.28 11.75 -0.80
C GLU A 19 -2.94 11.54 0.68
N LYS A 20 -3.93 11.21 1.52
CA LYS A 20 -3.66 10.83 2.92
C LYS A 20 -2.98 9.46 3.00
N ALA A 21 -3.38 8.52 2.15
CA ALA A 21 -2.75 7.20 2.07
C ALA A 21 -1.29 7.33 1.63
N ILE A 22 -1.03 8.16 0.61
CA ILE A 22 0.33 8.43 0.14
C ILE A 22 1.14 9.15 1.21
N ALA A 23 0.59 10.17 1.87
CA ALA A 23 1.29 10.88 2.93
C ALA A 23 1.70 9.95 4.09
N TRP A 24 0.80 9.03 4.48
CA TRP A 24 1.14 8.00 5.46
C TRP A 24 2.24 7.07 4.94
N ALA A 25 2.09 6.52 3.74
CA ALA A 25 3.04 5.57 3.17
C ALA A 25 4.45 6.16 3.01
N MET A 26 4.56 7.39 2.51
CA MET A 26 5.83 8.11 2.37
C MET A 26 6.46 8.42 3.72
N LYS A 27 5.66 8.74 4.75
CA LYS A 27 6.16 8.95 6.11
C LYS A 27 6.70 7.66 6.71
N THR A 28 6.00 6.54 6.51
CA THR A 28 6.43 5.22 6.97
C THR A 28 7.73 4.79 6.27
N ALA A 29 7.83 5.00 4.95
CA ALA A 29 9.05 4.73 4.18
C ALA A 29 10.26 5.58 4.64
N ALA A 30 10.02 6.82 5.06
CA ALA A 30 11.07 7.71 5.55
C ALA A 30 11.48 7.47 7.02
N ASP A 31 10.86 6.50 7.71
CA ASP A 31 11.08 6.22 9.12
C ASP A 31 11.65 4.81 9.31
N ASN A 32 12.96 4.77 9.56
CA ASN A 32 13.74 3.51 9.64
C ASN A 32 13.33 2.57 10.78
N ARG A 33 12.33 2.93 11.60
CA ARG A 33 11.71 2.01 12.56
C ARG A 33 10.75 1.01 11.90
N HIS A 34 10.43 1.20 10.63
CA HIS A 34 9.51 0.35 9.87
C HIS A 34 10.26 -0.41 8.78
N GLY A 35 10.15 -1.73 8.77
CA GLY A 35 10.75 -2.59 7.74
C GLY A 35 9.75 -3.57 7.14
N TYR A 36 10.27 -4.60 6.48
CA TYR A 36 9.43 -5.65 5.91
C TYR A 36 9.30 -6.85 6.85
N SER A 37 8.08 -7.34 7.05
CA SER A 37 7.82 -8.61 7.73
C SER A 37 6.53 -9.26 7.26
N GLN A 38 6.56 -10.58 7.05
CA GLN A 38 5.33 -11.37 6.88
C GLN A 38 4.73 -11.81 8.23
N GLY A 39 5.27 -11.33 9.35
CA GLY A 39 4.85 -11.72 10.69
C GLY A 39 5.62 -12.92 11.23
N LYS A 40 5.87 -12.93 12.54
CA LYS A 40 6.53 -14.04 13.26
C LYS A 40 5.80 -15.38 13.10
N GLU A 41 4.49 -15.33 12.88
CA GLU A 41 3.63 -16.49 12.61
C GLU A 41 3.98 -17.21 11.31
N ASN A 42 4.58 -16.48 10.35
CA ASN A 42 5.04 -17.01 9.07
C ASN A 42 6.55 -17.25 9.05
N ALA A 43 7.22 -17.14 10.20
CA ALA A 43 8.66 -17.37 10.30
C ALA A 43 9.01 -18.84 10.01
N THR A 44 10.07 -19.03 9.22
CA THR A 44 10.67 -20.34 8.97
C THR A 44 12.16 -20.29 9.32
N ALA A 45 12.83 -21.44 9.33
CA ALA A 45 14.28 -21.49 9.55
C ALA A 45 15.06 -20.67 8.51
N SER A 46 14.57 -20.55 7.27
CA SER A 46 15.19 -19.76 6.21
C SER A 46 14.69 -18.32 6.12
N ARG A 47 13.58 -17.99 6.80
CA ARG A 47 12.99 -16.65 6.87
C ARG A 47 12.56 -16.35 8.32
N PRO A 48 13.51 -16.07 9.21
CA PRO A 48 13.26 -15.94 10.64
C PRO A 48 12.66 -14.57 11.00
N TYR A 49 11.47 -14.25 10.46
CA TYR A 49 10.79 -13.00 10.76
C TYR A 49 10.64 -12.78 12.28
N THR A 50 11.08 -11.62 12.75
CA THR A 50 10.89 -11.19 14.14
C THR A 50 9.85 -10.09 14.30
N GLY A 51 9.59 -9.36 13.21
CA GLY A 51 8.66 -8.24 13.15
C GLY A 51 7.19 -8.64 13.02
N SER A 52 6.31 -7.70 13.34
CA SER A 52 4.87 -7.81 13.11
C SER A 52 4.54 -7.55 11.64
N ARG A 53 3.50 -8.19 11.09
CA ARG A 53 2.97 -7.84 9.77
C ARG A 53 2.17 -6.52 9.79
N GLU A 54 1.78 -6.06 10.97
CA GLU A 54 0.74 -5.04 11.17
C GLU A 54 1.26 -3.77 11.85
N GLY A 55 2.58 -3.54 11.76
CA GLY A 55 3.27 -2.46 12.45
C GLY A 55 4.11 -2.97 13.65
N PRO A 56 5.36 -2.49 13.82
CA PRO A 56 6.00 -1.46 13.01
C PRO A 56 6.44 -1.92 11.61
N ASP A 57 6.51 -3.22 11.34
CA ASP A 57 6.86 -3.75 10.01
C ASP A 57 5.61 -4.14 9.22
N TYR A 58 5.77 -4.32 7.92
CA TYR A 58 4.68 -4.61 7.00
C TYR A 58 5.12 -5.57 5.89
N ASP A 59 4.20 -6.31 5.30
CA ASP A 59 4.41 -6.87 3.97
C ASP A 59 3.74 -5.99 2.91
N CYS A 60 3.86 -6.39 1.63
CA CYS A 60 3.34 -5.56 0.53
C CYS A 60 1.86 -5.22 0.69
N SER A 61 1.04 -6.18 1.10
CA SER A 61 -0.41 -6.00 1.25
C SER A 61 -0.75 -5.31 2.54
N SER A 62 -0.22 -5.73 3.70
CA SER A 62 -0.54 -5.09 4.96
C SER A 62 -0.17 -3.61 4.94
N PHE A 63 0.95 -3.24 4.31
CA PHE A 63 1.34 -1.85 4.11
C PHE A 63 0.26 -1.03 3.41
N ILE A 64 -0.35 -1.57 2.35
CA ILE A 64 -1.41 -0.89 1.59
C ILE A 64 -2.73 -0.85 2.38
N TYR A 65 -3.08 -1.92 3.09
CA TYR A 65 -4.26 -1.92 3.99
C TYR A 65 -4.13 -0.84 5.06
N HIS A 66 -2.98 -0.73 5.73
CA HIS A 66 -2.74 0.30 6.74
C HIS A 66 -2.71 1.71 6.14
N ALA A 67 -2.12 1.89 4.96
CA ALA A 67 -2.15 3.19 4.27
C ALA A 67 -3.58 3.66 3.98
N LEU A 68 -4.43 2.75 3.51
CA LEU A 68 -5.85 3.03 3.24
C LEU A 68 -6.65 3.26 4.53
N GLU A 69 -6.43 2.46 5.57
CA GLU A 69 -7.08 2.62 6.88
C GLU A 69 -6.75 3.99 7.49
N HIS A 70 -5.47 4.39 7.47
CA HIS A 70 -5.03 5.72 7.92
C HIS A 70 -5.59 6.88 7.07
N ALA A 71 -5.94 6.61 5.82
CA ALA A 71 -6.60 7.58 4.95
C ALA A 71 -8.12 7.69 5.19
N GLY A 72 -8.69 6.82 6.03
CA GLY A 72 -10.11 6.78 6.38
C GLY A 72 -10.94 5.83 5.53
N PHE A 73 -10.31 4.93 4.78
CA PHE A 73 -11.01 3.83 4.12
C PHE A 73 -11.16 2.67 5.12
N PRO A 74 -12.38 2.19 5.42
CA PRO A 74 -12.60 1.11 6.39
C PRO A 74 -12.29 -0.27 5.76
N ILE A 75 -11.10 -0.42 5.18
CA ILE A 75 -10.73 -1.60 4.40
C ILE A 75 -10.41 -2.79 5.30
N ILE A 76 -9.89 -2.57 6.50
CA ILE A 76 -9.63 -3.66 7.47
C ILE A 76 -10.96 -4.21 7.99
N GLU A 77 -11.94 -3.34 8.25
CA GLU A 77 -13.29 -3.77 8.59
C GLU A 77 -13.94 -4.57 7.44
N ALA A 78 -13.73 -4.13 6.19
CA ALA A 78 -14.21 -4.85 5.02
C ALA A 78 -13.57 -6.25 4.89
N TRP A 79 -12.26 -6.35 5.13
CA TRP A 79 -11.52 -7.61 5.16
C TRP A 79 -12.10 -8.57 6.20
N HIS A 80 -12.35 -8.12 7.43
CA HIS A 80 -12.94 -8.98 8.46
C HIS A 80 -14.35 -9.49 8.12
N LYS A 81 -15.04 -8.86 7.15
CA LYS A 81 -16.33 -9.30 6.61
C LYS A 81 -16.19 -10.12 5.32
N ASN A 82 -14.99 -10.24 4.77
CA ASN A 82 -14.71 -11.07 3.61
C ASN A 82 -14.83 -12.56 3.99
N PRO A 83 -15.60 -13.40 3.26
CA PRO A 83 -15.63 -14.84 3.51
C PRO A 83 -14.24 -15.49 3.51
N ASP A 84 -13.29 -14.93 2.74
CA ASP A 84 -11.92 -15.42 2.66
C ASP A 84 -11.14 -15.25 3.96
N TYR A 85 -11.46 -14.24 4.78
CA TYR A 85 -10.84 -14.06 6.10
C TYR A 85 -11.01 -15.30 6.99
N ARG A 86 -12.21 -15.89 6.98
CA ARG A 86 -12.48 -17.14 7.70
C ARG A 86 -11.91 -18.36 6.99
N ARG A 87 -12.02 -18.41 5.66
CA ARG A 87 -11.62 -19.57 4.85
C ARG A 87 -10.10 -19.79 4.82
N LEU A 88 -9.33 -18.72 4.61
CA LEU A 88 -7.88 -18.78 4.43
C LEU A 88 -7.12 -18.75 5.76
N TYR A 89 -7.57 -17.92 6.71
CA TYR A 89 -6.80 -17.62 7.92
C TYR A 89 -7.49 -17.99 9.23
N HIS A 90 -8.61 -18.73 9.16
CA HIS A 90 -9.42 -19.09 10.33
C HIS A 90 -9.88 -17.87 11.16
N GLY A 91 -9.96 -16.70 10.53
CA GLY A 91 -10.27 -15.43 11.19
C GLY A 91 -9.19 -14.95 12.15
N LYS A 92 -7.91 -15.08 11.78
CA LYS A 92 -6.78 -14.63 12.61
C LYS A 92 -5.92 -13.53 11.98
N GLN A 93 -5.88 -13.42 10.65
CA GLN A 93 -5.02 -12.45 9.97
C GLN A 93 -5.66 -11.05 9.95
N TYR A 94 -4.96 -10.06 10.49
CA TYR A 94 -5.53 -8.73 10.72
C TYR A 94 -5.76 -7.93 9.43
N THR A 95 -4.86 -8.03 8.44
CA THR A 95 -5.06 -7.46 7.09
C THR A 95 -5.11 -8.55 6.02
N GLY A 96 -5.70 -8.23 4.86
CA GLY A 96 -5.76 -9.18 3.74
C GLY A 96 -4.43 -9.30 2.99
N ASP A 97 -4.48 -10.01 1.86
CA ASP A 97 -3.37 -10.25 0.94
C ASP A 97 -3.60 -9.54 -0.40
N ALA A 98 -2.62 -9.61 -1.31
CA ALA A 98 -2.71 -8.99 -2.64
C ALA A 98 -3.89 -9.53 -3.47
N ASP A 99 -4.28 -10.78 -3.29
CA ASP A 99 -5.43 -11.39 -3.98
C ASP A 99 -6.79 -11.03 -3.36
N THR A 100 -6.83 -10.60 -2.10
CA THR A 100 -8.09 -10.21 -1.43
C THR A 100 -8.39 -8.71 -1.50
N ILE A 101 -7.39 -7.87 -1.82
CA ILE A 101 -7.55 -6.41 -1.79
C ILE A 101 -8.67 -5.92 -2.72
N TRP A 102 -8.82 -6.48 -3.92
CA TRP A 102 -9.89 -6.04 -4.83
C TRP A 102 -11.29 -6.32 -4.27
N PRO A 103 -11.63 -7.57 -3.84
CA PRO A 103 -12.88 -7.84 -3.13
C PRO A 103 -13.16 -6.87 -1.98
N ASP A 104 -12.14 -6.47 -1.21
CA ASP A 104 -12.31 -5.58 -0.06
C ASP A 104 -12.49 -4.11 -0.48
N LEU A 105 -11.81 -3.67 -1.54
CA LEU A 105 -12.06 -2.38 -2.19
C LEU A 105 -13.50 -2.30 -2.75
N GLN A 106 -14.02 -3.39 -3.32
CA GLN A 106 -15.41 -3.45 -3.78
C GLN A 106 -16.41 -3.26 -2.63
N ARG A 107 -16.12 -3.78 -1.43
CA ARG A 107 -16.99 -3.65 -0.25
C ARG A 107 -17.04 -2.23 0.30
N ILE A 108 -15.92 -1.51 0.31
CA ILE A 108 -15.89 -0.11 0.79
C ILE A 108 -16.40 0.88 -0.27
N GLY A 109 -16.36 0.48 -1.54
CA GLY A 109 -16.83 1.26 -2.69
C GLY A 109 -15.91 2.42 -3.09
N GLY A 110 -16.19 2.99 -4.26
CA GLY A 110 -15.48 4.14 -4.80
C GLY A 110 -14.16 3.85 -5.52
N PHE A 111 -13.90 2.57 -5.81
CA PHE A 111 -12.77 2.14 -6.62
C PHE A 111 -13.22 1.49 -7.93
N THR A 112 -12.50 1.78 -9.00
CA THR A 112 -12.65 1.13 -10.31
C THR A 112 -11.41 0.28 -10.58
N ARG A 113 -11.61 -0.96 -11.02
CA ARG A 113 -10.53 -1.85 -11.48
C ARG A 113 -10.29 -1.68 -12.97
N TYR A 114 -9.03 -1.49 -13.33
CA TYR A 114 -8.52 -1.47 -14.69
C TYR A 114 -7.51 -2.60 -14.89
N SER A 115 -7.35 -3.06 -16.12
CA SER A 115 -6.18 -3.87 -16.46
C SER A 115 -4.95 -2.97 -16.56
N TRP A 116 -3.78 -3.48 -16.17
CA TRP A 116 -2.50 -2.76 -16.31
C TRP A 116 -2.30 -2.25 -17.75
N GLN A 117 -2.56 -3.09 -18.75
CA GLN A 117 -2.36 -2.72 -20.16
C GLN A 117 -3.21 -1.52 -20.60
N ALA A 118 -4.40 -1.33 -20.02
CA ALA A 118 -5.27 -0.22 -20.36
C ALA A 118 -4.76 1.13 -19.82
N VAL A 119 -4.03 1.13 -18.70
CA VAL A 119 -3.75 2.37 -17.95
C VAL A 119 -2.27 2.61 -17.64
N LYS A 120 -1.35 1.70 -17.99
CA LYS A 120 0.11 1.84 -17.70
C LYS A 120 0.75 3.15 -18.19
N ASN A 121 0.21 3.73 -19.27
CA ASN A 121 0.69 5.00 -19.85
C ASN A 121 -0.10 6.22 -19.33
N ASN A 122 -1.06 6.01 -18.45
CA ASN A 122 -1.96 7.04 -17.90
C ASN A 122 -2.30 6.73 -16.44
N LEU A 123 -1.29 6.33 -15.67
CA LEU A 123 -1.41 6.13 -14.23
C LEU A 123 -1.75 7.47 -13.56
N LYS A 124 -2.51 7.37 -12.48
CA LYS A 124 -2.91 8.51 -11.66
C LYS A 124 -2.35 8.31 -10.27
N ARG A 125 -1.74 9.35 -9.72
CA ARG A 125 -1.29 9.37 -8.33
C ARG A 125 -2.43 8.90 -7.42
N GLY A 126 -2.15 7.90 -6.59
CA GLY A 126 -3.15 7.18 -5.79
C GLY A 126 -3.68 5.89 -6.42
N ASP A 127 -3.28 5.53 -7.63
CA ASP A 127 -3.55 4.20 -8.19
C ASP A 127 -2.85 3.13 -7.34
N ILE A 128 -3.55 2.04 -7.06
CA ILE A 128 -2.99 0.84 -6.43
C ILE A 128 -2.64 -0.14 -7.55
N LEU A 129 -1.36 -0.46 -7.70
CA LEU A 129 -0.85 -1.38 -8.73
C LEU A 129 -0.76 -2.76 -8.10
N CYS A 130 -1.36 -3.76 -8.75
CA CYS A 130 -1.49 -5.09 -8.17
C CYS A 130 -1.13 -6.17 -9.19
N ASP A 131 -0.33 -7.13 -8.73
CA ASP A 131 -0.31 -8.49 -9.23
C ASP A 131 -0.89 -9.36 -8.10
N PRO A 132 -2.16 -9.78 -8.18
CA PRO A 132 -2.84 -10.52 -7.12
C PRO A 132 -2.07 -11.76 -6.64
N ALA A 133 -1.26 -12.37 -7.51
CA ALA A 133 -0.50 -13.56 -7.14
C ALA A 133 0.78 -13.26 -6.34
N HIS A 134 1.27 -12.02 -6.34
CA HIS A 134 2.63 -11.74 -5.86
C HIS A 134 2.82 -10.45 -5.07
N HIS A 135 2.22 -9.32 -5.48
CA HIS A 135 2.63 -8.02 -4.94
C HIS A 135 1.61 -6.91 -5.18
N VAL A 136 1.55 -5.94 -4.26
CA VAL A 136 0.74 -4.73 -4.38
C VAL A 136 1.53 -3.49 -3.93
N ALA A 137 1.27 -2.35 -4.57
CA ALA A 137 2.00 -1.10 -4.35
C ALA A 137 1.12 0.14 -4.58
N LEU A 138 1.51 1.28 -4.00
CA LEU A 138 0.81 2.54 -4.16
C LEU A 138 1.57 3.46 -5.11
N TYR A 139 0.95 3.89 -6.21
CA TYR A 139 1.56 4.82 -7.16
C TYR A 139 1.54 6.25 -6.63
N VAL A 140 2.73 6.84 -6.53
CA VAL A 140 2.95 8.18 -5.97
C VAL A 140 3.15 9.24 -7.06
N GLY A 141 2.99 8.90 -8.34
CA GLY A 141 3.20 9.84 -9.44
C GLY A 141 4.59 9.74 -10.04
N ASP A 142 4.80 10.42 -11.16
CA ASP A 142 6.09 10.54 -11.87
C ASP A 142 6.80 9.21 -12.17
N GLY A 143 6.03 8.13 -12.30
CA GLY A 143 6.57 6.80 -12.60
C GLY A 143 7.04 6.02 -11.37
N TRP A 144 6.71 6.47 -10.16
CA TRP A 144 7.14 5.87 -8.90
C TRP A 144 5.99 5.24 -8.11
N THR A 145 6.28 4.15 -7.41
CA THR A 145 5.47 3.59 -6.34
C THR A 145 6.17 3.75 -5.00
N VAL A 146 5.40 3.73 -3.91
CA VAL A 146 5.89 3.41 -2.57
C VAL A 146 5.37 2.02 -2.21
N GLU A 147 6.24 1.13 -1.75
CA GLU A 147 5.91 -0.26 -1.50
C GLU A 147 6.77 -0.89 -0.41
N ALA A 148 6.18 -1.80 0.36
CA ALA A 148 6.92 -2.73 1.20
C ALA A 148 7.39 -3.92 0.34
N LYS A 149 8.69 -4.03 0.12
CA LYS A 149 9.35 -5.04 -0.69
C LYS A 149 10.39 -5.74 0.20
N GLY A 150 10.14 -7.00 0.53
CA GLY A 150 11.02 -7.73 1.44
C GLY A 150 12.45 -7.88 0.96
N VAL A 151 13.27 -8.47 1.83
CA VAL A 151 14.75 -8.65 1.77
C VAL A 151 15.33 -9.28 0.49
N GLN A 152 14.50 -9.58 -0.51
CA GLN A 152 14.89 -9.99 -1.86
C GLN A 152 15.24 -8.81 -2.78
N ASN A 153 15.12 -7.57 -2.30
CA ASN A 153 15.89 -6.45 -2.82
C ASN A 153 17.38 -6.75 -2.60
N GLY A 154 18.22 -6.57 -3.63
CA GLY A 154 19.63 -7.00 -3.64
C GLY A 154 20.55 -6.36 -2.57
N GLN A 155 19.98 -5.56 -1.67
CA GLN A 155 20.65 -4.98 -0.50
C GLN A 155 20.52 -5.86 0.75
N GLY A 156 19.51 -6.74 0.84
CA GLY A 156 19.32 -7.71 1.91
C GLY A 156 18.92 -7.09 3.26
N GLY A 157 18.06 -7.79 4.00
CA GLY A 157 17.73 -7.47 5.40
C GLY A 157 17.85 -8.71 6.28
N ASP A 158 18.25 -8.52 7.54
CA ASP A 158 18.43 -9.58 8.54
C ASP A 158 17.11 -10.12 9.15
N TRP A 159 15.96 -9.92 8.50
CA TRP A 159 14.63 -10.34 9.00
C TRP A 159 14.27 -9.73 10.38
N ARG A 160 14.85 -8.57 10.68
CA ARG A 160 14.64 -7.83 11.94
C ARG A 160 13.64 -6.71 11.73
N THR A 161 12.99 -6.30 12.81
CA THR A 161 12.18 -5.08 12.82
C THR A 161 13.01 -3.85 12.45
N GLY A 162 12.40 -2.97 11.65
CA GLY A 162 13.00 -1.74 11.16
C GLY A 162 13.54 -1.87 9.74
N ASP A 163 13.72 -0.73 9.10
CA ASP A 163 14.32 -0.65 7.78
C ASP A 163 15.80 -1.03 7.87
N GLN A 164 16.23 -1.92 6.99
CA GLN A 164 17.59 -2.44 6.94
C GLN A 164 18.28 -2.09 5.62
N GLY A 165 17.55 -1.54 4.65
CA GLY A 165 18.09 -1.16 3.35
C GLY A 165 17.03 -0.98 2.28
N GLY A 166 15.92 -0.30 2.60
CA GLY A 166 14.87 0.02 1.64
C GLY A 166 13.78 -1.05 1.57
N GLU A 167 13.51 -1.77 2.64
CA GLU A 167 12.38 -2.70 2.72
C GLU A 167 11.03 -2.01 2.49
N ILE A 168 10.92 -0.73 2.86
CA ILE A 168 9.78 0.13 2.54
C ILE A 168 10.35 1.40 1.91
N ASP A 169 10.23 1.52 0.59
CA ASP A 169 10.84 2.64 -0.15
C ASP A 169 10.10 2.90 -1.47
N CYS A 170 10.59 3.89 -2.22
CA CYS A 170 10.13 4.24 -3.54
C CYS A 170 10.85 3.44 -4.62
N TYR A 171 10.07 2.85 -5.51
CA TYR A 171 10.57 2.05 -6.62
C TYR A 171 9.94 2.48 -7.95
N SER A 172 10.60 2.14 -9.06
CA SER A 172 10.00 2.32 -10.38
C SER A 172 8.67 1.56 -10.45
N ALA A 173 7.61 2.26 -10.84
CA ALA A 173 6.30 1.67 -11.12
C ALA A 173 6.34 0.71 -12.33
N TYR A 174 7.40 0.77 -13.13
CA TYR A 174 7.60 -0.04 -14.32
C TYR A 174 8.66 -1.13 -14.09
N GLY A 175 8.58 -2.21 -14.86
CA GLY A 175 9.50 -3.35 -14.77
C GLY A 175 8.99 -4.51 -13.90
N ARG A 176 7.82 -4.37 -13.27
CA ARG A 176 7.12 -5.47 -12.58
C ARG A 176 5.92 -5.95 -13.41
N GLY A 177 5.53 -7.21 -13.23
CA GLY A 177 4.44 -7.89 -13.95
C GLY A 177 3.03 -7.52 -13.46
N TRP A 178 2.73 -6.24 -13.26
CA TRP A 178 1.40 -5.80 -12.82
C TRP A 178 0.31 -6.28 -13.79
N THR A 179 -0.80 -6.75 -13.24
CA THR A 179 -1.95 -7.23 -14.03
C THR A 179 -3.16 -6.33 -13.84
N GLU A 180 -3.32 -5.74 -12.65
CA GLU A 180 -4.46 -4.94 -12.25
C GLU A 180 -4.05 -3.57 -11.69
N VAL A 181 -4.93 -2.58 -11.86
CA VAL A 181 -4.82 -1.25 -11.25
C VAL A 181 -6.16 -0.89 -10.62
N TYR A 182 -6.15 -0.54 -9.33
CA TYR A 182 -7.35 -0.08 -8.62
C TYR A 182 -7.25 1.42 -8.39
N ARG A 183 -8.20 2.16 -8.97
CA ARG A 183 -8.21 3.62 -8.94
C ARG A 183 -9.39 4.11 -8.13
N TYR A 184 -9.13 4.99 -7.16
CA TYR A 184 -10.19 5.70 -6.48
C TYR A 184 -10.86 6.69 -7.45
N THR A 185 -12.18 6.55 -7.63
CA THR A 185 -13.00 7.35 -8.55
C THR A 185 -14.09 8.15 -7.83
N GLY A 186 -14.09 8.15 -6.49
CA GLY A 186 -15.16 8.73 -5.69
C GLY A 186 -16.31 7.76 -5.44
N LYS A 187 -17.10 8.03 -4.39
CA LYS A 187 -18.35 7.31 -4.11
C LYS A 187 -19.51 7.87 -4.90
#